data_AF-A0A356VWI4-F1
#
_entry.id   AF-A0A356VWI4-F1
#
_cell.length_a   1.000
_cell.length_b   1.000
_cell.length_c   1.000
_cell.angle_alpha   90.00
_cell.angle_beta   90.00
_cell.angle_gamma   90.00
#
_symmetry.space_group_name_H-M   'P 1'
#
loop_
_entity.id
_entity.type
_entity.pdbx_description
1 polymer ?
#
loop_
_entity_poly.entity_id
_entity_poly.type
_entity_poly.pdbx_seq_one_letter_code
_entity_poly.pdbx_strand_id
1 'polypeptide(L)'
;VDYFKNVKNPENEAFVKKYTSTFHDGTLPTYAVMGGYNAGKFLGAALKKAADPQDTAQVTAAFKELKMKSPSGEISIDGSNNHTRLYCRIAKVDERGEAQVIYESPKPIDPKP
;
A
#
# COMPACT_ATOMS: atom_id res chain seq x y z
N VAL A 1 11.48 -2.24 3.56
CA VAL A 1 10.43 -1.49 2.81
C VAL A 1 9.08 -2.16 3.07
N ASP A 2 7.98 -1.50 2.73
CA ASP A 2 6.65 -2.06 2.97
C ASP A 2 6.23 -3.09 1.91
N TYR A 3 6.80 -3.09 0.70
CA TYR A 3 6.29 -3.93 -0.39
C TYR A 3 7.39 -4.52 -1.30
N PHE A 4 7.13 -5.76 -1.73
CA PHE A 4 7.83 -6.46 -2.82
C PHE A 4 6.79 -7.22 -3.67
N LYS A 5 7.04 -7.40 -4.98
CA LYS A 5 6.09 -8.08 -5.88
C LYS A 5 5.79 -9.55 -5.52
N ASN A 6 6.62 -10.19 -4.71
CA ASN A 6 6.49 -11.59 -4.30
C ASN A 6 5.81 -11.79 -2.94
N VAL A 7 5.20 -10.74 -2.37
CA VAL A 7 4.32 -10.88 -1.21
C VAL A 7 3.19 -11.85 -1.57
N LYS A 8 2.95 -12.85 -0.71
CA LYS A 8 2.01 -13.94 -0.98
C LYS A 8 0.64 -13.65 -0.41
N ASN A 9 -0.21 -12.99 -1.20
CA ASN A 9 -1.63 -12.79 -0.90
C ASN A 9 -2.41 -12.61 -2.21
N PRO A 10 -3.73 -12.90 -2.22
CA PRO A 10 -4.53 -12.83 -3.45
C PRO A 10 -4.64 -11.41 -4.01
N GLU A 11 -4.63 -10.37 -3.16
CA GLU A 11 -4.64 -8.98 -3.61
C GLU A 11 -3.40 -8.63 -4.45
N ASN A 12 -2.23 -9.15 -4.05
CA ASN A 12 -0.98 -8.92 -4.73
C ASN A 12 -0.85 -9.72 -6.02
N GLU A 13 -1.27 -10.98 -6.03
CA GLU A 13 -1.29 -11.79 -7.25
C GLU A 13 -2.15 -11.13 -8.34
N ALA A 14 -3.34 -10.64 -7.96
CA ALA A 14 -4.21 -9.90 -8.87
C ALA A 14 -3.58 -8.57 -9.33
N PHE A 15 -2.93 -7.84 -8.41
CA PHE A 15 -2.28 -6.57 -8.71
C PHE A 15 -1.10 -6.72 -9.67
N VAL A 16 -0.19 -7.66 -9.42
CA VAL A 16 0.97 -7.92 -10.29
C VAL A 16 0.49 -8.35 -11.67
N LYS A 17 -0.48 -9.26 -11.76
CA LYS A 17 -1.07 -9.67 -13.04
C LYS A 17 -1.64 -8.49 -13.81
N LYS A 18 -2.42 -7.63 -13.13
CA LYS A 18 -3.02 -6.45 -13.75
C LYS A 18 -1.96 -5.43 -14.18
N TYR A 19 -0.96 -5.18 -13.35
CA TYR A 19 0.13 -4.24 -13.66
C TYR A 19 0.85 -4.68 -14.94
N THR A 20 1.29 -5.94 -15.02
CA THR A 20 1.99 -6.49 -16.19
C THR A 20 1.13 -6.50 -17.45
N SER A 21 -0.20 -6.68 -17.33
CA SER A 21 -1.10 -6.59 -18.49
C SER A 21 -1.44 -5.16 -18.92
N THR A 22 -1.22 -4.17 -18.04
CA THR A 22 -1.57 -2.76 -18.32
C THR A 22 -0.35 -2.00 -18.84
N PHE A 23 0.82 -2.26 -18.26
CA PHE A 23 2.06 -1.57 -18.58
C PHE A 23 2.99 -2.53 -19.33
N HIS A 24 3.39 -2.15 -20.54
CA HIS A 24 4.22 -2.95 -21.43
C HIS A 24 5.60 -2.31 -21.65
N ASP A 25 6.10 -1.58 -20.65
CA ASP A 25 7.38 -0.88 -20.68
C ASP A 25 8.53 -1.68 -20.03
N GLY A 26 8.26 -2.93 -19.65
CA GLY A 26 9.23 -3.80 -18.97
C GLY A 26 9.41 -3.49 -17.49
N THR A 27 8.65 -2.56 -16.92
CA THR A 27 8.72 -2.26 -15.48
C THR A 27 7.98 -3.30 -14.64
N LEU A 28 8.37 -3.39 -13.37
CA LEU A 28 7.71 -4.21 -12.36
C LEU A 28 7.22 -3.31 -11.23
N PRO A 29 6.14 -3.69 -10.53
CA PRO A 29 5.63 -2.90 -9.43
C PRO A 29 6.65 -2.81 -8.29
N THR A 30 7.05 -1.58 -7.96
CA THR A 30 7.98 -1.26 -6.86
C THR A 30 7.22 -0.83 -5.61
N TYR A 31 7.94 -0.63 -4.49
CA TYR A 31 7.36 -0.03 -3.29
C TYR A 31 6.77 1.38 -3.55
N ALA A 32 7.39 2.17 -4.45
CA ALA A 32 6.88 3.49 -4.80
C ALA A 32 5.57 3.42 -5.59
N VAL A 33 5.46 2.48 -6.55
CA VAL A 33 4.21 2.19 -7.25
C VAL A 33 3.11 1.79 -6.25
N MET A 34 3.45 0.95 -5.27
CA MET A 34 2.52 0.54 -4.22
C MET A 34 2.06 1.71 -3.36
N GLY A 35 2.97 2.62 -2.98
CA GLY A 35 2.64 3.85 -2.26
C GLY A 35 1.63 4.71 -3.03
N GLY A 36 1.86 4.94 -4.33
CA GLY A 36 0.93 5.69 -5.18
C GLY A 36 -0.43 5.01 -5.33
N TYR A 37 -0.44 3.68 -5.55
CA TYR A 37 -1.68 2.89 -5.63
C TYR A 37 -2.50 2.97 -4.34
N ASN A 38 -1.85 2.81 -3.18
CA ASN A 38 -2.49 2.91 -1.88
C ASN A 38 -3.01 4.32 -1.60
N ALA A 39 -2.23 5.36 -1.90
CA ALA A 39 -2.65 6.75 -1.73
C ALA A 39 -3.91 7.07 -2.54
N GLY A 40 -3.97 6.64 -3.81
CA GLY A 40 -5.16 6.82 -4.64
C GLY A 40 -6.39 6.08 -4.10
N LYS A 41 -6.19 4.87 -3.56
CA LYS A 41 -7.28 4.10 -2.91
C LYS A 41 -7.79 4.75 -1.63
N PHE A 42 -6.88 5.23 -0.77
CA PHE A 42 -7.28 5.96 0.44
C PHE A 42 -8.01 7.26 0.10
N LEU A 43 -7.54 8.03 -0.88
CA LEU A 43 -8.23 9.23 -1.34
C LEU A 43 -9.65 8.91 -1.84
N GLY A 44 -9.79 7.88 -2.69
CA GLY A 44 -11.09 7.44 -3.16
C GLY A 44 -12.03 6.97 -2.04
N ALA A 45 -11.48 6.34 -0.98
CA ALA A 45 -12.25 5.95 0.20
C ALA A 45 -12.65 7.15 1.06
N ALA A 46 -11.75 8.12 1.27
CA ALA A 46 -12.02 9.34 2.01
C ALA A 46 -13.08 10.19 1.33
N LEU A 47 -12.99 10.39 0.00
CA LEU A 47 -13.98 11.11 -0.80
C LEU A 47 -15.38 10.48 -0.68
N LYS A 48 -15.48 9.15 -0.65
CA LYS A 48 -16.77 8.44 -0.47
C LYS A 48 -17.33 8.54 0.95
N LYS A 49 -16.47 8.71 1.94
CA LYS A 49 -16.84 8.76 3.35
C LYS A 49 -17.21 10.19 3.79
N ALA A 50 -16.65 11.21 3.15
CA ALA A 50 -17.03 12.60 3.38
C ALA A 50 -18.50 12.85 2.99
N ALA A 51 -19.20 13.71 3.76
CA ALA A 51 -20.56 14.10 3.40
C ALA A 51 -20.57 15.04 2.20
N ASP A 52 -19.59 15.96 2.15
CA ASP A 52 -19.28 16.77 0.97
C ASP A 52 -17.86 16.43 0.44
N PRO A 53 -17.74 15.74 -0.71
CA PRO A 53 -16.45 15.44 -1.33
C PRO A 53 -15.69 16.67 -1.86
N GLN A 54 -16.33 17.83 -1.97
CA GLN A 54 -15.69 19.10 -2.37
C GLN A 54 -15.11 19.86 -1.17
N ASP A 55 -15.52 19.51 0.05
CA ASP A 55 -14.98 20.09 1.29
C ASP A 55 -13.69 19.36 1.69
N THR A 56 -12.55 20.01 1.49
CA THR A 56 -11.23 19.44 1.80
C THR A 56 -11.03 19.14 3.28
N ALA A 57 -11.68 19.89 4.18
CA ALA A 57 -11.59 19.63 5.63
C ALA A 57 -12.36 18.36 5.98
N GLN A 58 -13.54 18.15 5.39
CA GLN A 58 -14.30 16.90 5.57
C GLN A 58 -13.57 15.71 4.98
N VAL A 59 -13.01 15.83 3.78
CA VAL A 59 -12.22 14.76 3.15
C VAL A 59 -10.98 14.44 3.99
N THR A 60 -10.26 15.45 4.49
CA THR A 60 -9.11 15.26 5.38
C THR A 60 -9.51 14.53 6.67
N ALA A 61 -10.61 14.95 7.30
CA ALA A 61 -11.12 14.28 8.50
C ALA A 61 -11.54 12.82 8.21
N ALA A 62 -12.05 12.55 7.00
CA ALA A 62 -12.49 11.22 6.59
C ALA A 62 -11.34 10.20 6.50
N PHE A 63 -10.09 10.64 6.24
CA PHE A 63 -8.91 9.76 6.23
C PHE A 63 -8.61 9.09 7.57
N LYS A 64 -8.98 9.73 8.68
CA LYS A 64 -8.66 9.23 10.03
C LYS A 64 -9.17 7.81 10.22
N GLU A 65 -8.26 6.93 10.60
CA GLU A 65 -8.51 5.50 10.87
C GLU A 65 -9.15 4.74 9.70
N LEU A 66 -8.99 5.22 8.45
CA LEU A 66 -9.33 4.41 7.28
C LEU A 66 -8.46 3.16 7.26
N LYS A 67 -9.11 2.02 6.99
CA LYS A 67 -8.48 0.71 6.84
C LYS A 67 -8.80 0.14 5.46
N MET A 68 -7.83 -0.51 4.83
CA MET A 68 -8.07 -1.21 3.57
C MET A 68 -7.13 -2.40 3.39
N LYS A 69 -7.58 -3.37 2.59
CA LYS A 69 -6.70 -4.40 2.04
C LYS A 69 -5.90 -3.82 0.87
N SER A 70 -4.60 -4.02 0.92
CA SER A 70 -3.65 -3.65 -0.13
C SER A 70 -2.88 -4.88 -0.59
N PRO A 71 -2.31 -4.89 -1.81
CA PRO A 71 -1.27 -5.85 -2.19
C PRO A 71 -0.13 -5.96 -1.16
N SER A 72 0.19 -4.89 -0.41
CA SER A 72 1.17 -4.93 0.67
C SER A 72 0.63 -5.47 2.01
N GLY A 73 -0.62 -5.94 2.06
CA GLY A 73 -1.30 -6.42 3.26
C GLY A 73 -2.39 -5.46 3.75
N GLU A 74 -2.97 -5.73 4.92
CA GLU A 74 -3.88 -4.77 5.55
C GLU A 74 -3.11 -3.53 6.03
N ILE A 75 -3.59 -2.35 5.65
CA ILE A 75 -2.97 -1.06 5.98
C ILE A 75 -4.02 -0.09 6.52
N SER A 76 -3.58 0.88 7.31
CA SER A 76 -4.48 1.90 7.85
C SER A 76 -3.80 3.25 8.06
N ILE A 77 -4.58 4.33 8.05
CA ILE A 77 -4.09 5.66 8.41
C ILE A 77 -4.18 5.85 9.91
N ASP A 78 -3.08 6.28 10.53
CA ASP A 78 -3.05 6.73 11.90
C ASP A 78 -3.72 8.11 12.02
N GLY A 79 -4.85 8.17 12.72
CA GLY A 79 -5.64 9.39 12.86
C GLY A 79 -4.96 10.50 13.68
N SER A 80 -3.87 10.21 14.39
CA SER A 80 -3.13 11.19 15.20
C SER A 80 -2.10 11.98 14.38
N ASN A 81 -1.54 11.39 13.33
CA ASN A 81 -0.41 11.97 12.59
C ASN A 81 -0.49 11.81 11.06
N ASN A 82 -1.60 11.27 10.53
CA ASN A 82 -1.85 11.02 9.10
C ASN A 82 -0.83 10.10 8.40
N HIS A 83 0.09 9.46 9.12
CA HIS A 83 0.97 8.45 8.55
C HIS A 83 0.24 7.10 8.42
N THR A 84 0.81 6.19 7.62
CA THR A 84 0.20 4.88 7.39
C THR A 84 0.87 3.81 8.26
N ARG A 85 0.06 2.94 8.88
CA ARG A 85 0.49 1.70 9.50
C ARG A 85 0.78 0.69 8.40
N LEU A 86 2.04 0.31 8.26
CA LEU A 86 2.55 -0.53 7.17
C LEU A 86 3.31 -1.74 7.71
N TYR A 87 3.31 -2.83 6.96
CA TYR A 87 4.24 -3.93 7.21
C TYR A 87 5.69 -3.50 6.97
N CYS A 88 6.64 -4.10 7.67
CA CYS A 88 8.05 -4.00 7.34
C CYS A 88 8.54 -5.32 6.76
N ARG A 89 9.18 -5.27 5.59
CA ARG A 89 9.77 -6.43 4.92
C ARG A 89 11.24 -6.19 4.63
N ILE A 90 12.02 -7.26 4.82
CA ILE A 90 13.43 -7.35 4.42
C ILE A 90 13.53 -8.44 3.38
N ALA A 91 14.21 -8.16 2.28
CA ALA A 91 14.45 -9.12 1.21
C ALA A 91 15.94 -9.30 0.95
N LYS A 92 16.32 -10.51 0.55
CA LYS A 92 17.64 -10.83 0.01
C LYS A 92 17.51 -11.00 -1.50
N VAL A 93 18.38 -10.36 -2.26
CA VAL A 93 18.45 -10.56 -3.71
C VAL A 93 19.14 -11.89 -4.00
N ASP A 94 18.53 -12.72 -4.84
CA ASP A 94 19.10 -14.00 -5.28
C ASP A 94 19.99 -13.85 -6.52
N GLU A 95 20.59 -14.96 -6.96
CA GLU A 95 21.49 -15.01 -8.13
C GLU A 95 20.84 -14.59 -9.45
N ARG A 96 19.50 -14.54 -9.50
CA ARG A 96 18.72 -14.11 -10.67
C ARG A 96 18.32 -12.64 -10.59
N GLY A 97 18.72 -11.94 -9.52
CA GLY A 97 18.36 -10.55 -9.28
C GLY A 97 16.96 -10.37 -8.67
N GLU A 98 16.31 -11.44 -8.24
CA GLU A 98 14.96 -11.38 -7.66
C GLU A 98 15.03 -11.15 -6.14
N ALA A 99 14.22 -10.21 -5.64
CA ALA A 99 14.17 -9.90 -4.22
C ALA A 99 13.29 -10.91 -3.47
N GLN A 100 13.90 -11.83 -2.71
CA GLN A 100 13.20 -12.82 -1.90
C GLN A 100 12.96 -12.30 -0.49
N VAL A 101 11.69 -12.16 -0.07
CA VAL A 101 11.35 -11.72 1.30
C VAL A 101 11.81 -12.78 2.30
N ILE A 102 12.72 -12.39 3.20
CA ILE A 102 13.28 -13.25 4.25
C ILE A 102 12.75 -12.91 5.65
N TYR A 103 12.11 -11.75 5.77
CA TYR A 103 11.46 -11.32 7.00
C TYR A 103 10.27 -10.41 6.67
N GLU A 104 9.20 -10.58 7.43
CA GLU A 104 8.03 -9.73 7.47
C GLU A 104 7.64 -9.49 8.93
N SER A 105 7.28 -8.25 9.27
CA SER A 105 6.74 -7.95 10.60
C SER A 105 5.42 -8.70 10.82
N PRO A 106 5.16 -9.24 12.03
CA PRO A 106 3.96 -10.06 12.28
C PRO A 106 2.64 -9.29 12.12
N LYS A 107 2.70 -7.96 12.15
CA LYS A 107 1.58 -7.04 11.96
C LYS A 107 2.08 -5.71 11.35
N PRO A 108 1.17 -4.84 10.87
CA PRO A 108 1.53 -3.47 10.54
C PRO A 108 2.16 -2.76 11.73
N ILE A 109 3.17 -1.93 11.47
CA ILE A 109 3.90 -1.16 12.45
C ILE A 109 3.28 0.23 12.53
N ASP A 110 3.04 0.71 13.75
CA ASP A 110 2.58 2.08 13.98
C ASP A 110 3.66 3.09 13.58
N PRO A 111 3.30 4.13 12.82
CA PRO A 111 4.25 5.15 12.41
C PRO A 111 4.72 5.98 13.61
N LYS A 112 6.00 6.33 13.62
CA LYS A 112 6.63 7.25 14.58
C LYS A 112 7.28 8.39 13.79
N PRO A 113 6.54 9.50 13.54
CA PRO A 113 7.06 10.68 12.86
C PRO A 113 8.21 11.35 13.62
#